data_AF-A0A1V0Q0G8-F1
#
_entry.id   AF-A0A1V0Q0G8-F1
#
_cell.length_a   1.000
_cell.length_b   1.000
_cell.length_c   1.000
_cell.angle_alpha   90.00
_cell.angle_beta   90.00
_cell.angle_gamma   90.00
#
_symmetry.space_group_name_H-M   'P 1'
#
loop_
_entity.id
_entity.type
_entity.pdbx_description
1 polymer ?
#
loop_
_entity_poly.entity_id
_entity_poly.type
_entity_poly.pdbx_seq_one_letter_code
_entity_poly.pdbx_strand_id
1 'polypeptide(L)'
;MLRLLLEAGADPRIGTPDGLTPLHAIAAYPGGREPDNQTAALAQMLVTAGGDIHAVSQPYGWTPLQRALMEGTAGEVGALLRAGADPNAPFGEQSQPWFTPGRLPLQVAGADPAKVRRLLDYGARPDLRDMQDGTVNGYLEDVLARHMAANLDDDRDIPALETSLALLRDWPKRS
;
A
#
# COMPACT_ATOMS: atom_id res chain seq x y z
N MET A 1 -21.90 5.32 12.52
CA MET A 1 -22.13 6.43 11.57
C MET A 1 -22.11 5.97 10.12
N LEU A 2 -21.02 5.39 9.60
CA LEU A 2 -20.93 4.98 8.18
C LEU A 2 -22.12 4.15 7.68
N ARG A 3 -22.52 3.11 8.42
CA ARG A 3 -23.69 2.28 8.08
C ARG A 3 -24.96 3.11 7.85
N LEU A 4 -25.25 4.06 8.75
CA LEU A 4 -26.44 4.91 8.65
C LEU A 4 -26.40 5.81 7.41
N LEU A 5 -25.22 6.31 7.04
CA LEU A 5 -25.06 7.12 5.83
C LEU A 5 -25.32 6.29 4.57
N LEU A 6 -24.77 5.07 4.51
CA LEU A 6 -25.00 4.15 3.38
C LEU A 6 -26.47 3.73 3.28
N GLU A 7 -27.11 3.41 4.42
CA GLU A 7 -28.55 3.11 4.49
C GLU A 7 -29.42 4.31 4.09
N ALA A 8 -28.97 5.54 4.33
CA ALA A 8 -29.62 6.77 3.88
C ALA A 8 -29.35 7.11 2.40
N GLY A 9 -28.63 6.26 1.67
CA GLY A 9 -28.37 6.43 0.24
C GLY A 9 -27.11 7.24 -0.11
N ALA A 10 -26.18 7.42 0.83
CA ALA A 10 -24.87 7.99 0.51
C ALA A 10 -24.14 7.08 -0.48
N ASP A 11 -23.66 7.64 -1.59
CA ASP A 11 -22.91 6.91 -2.61
C ASP A 11 -21.45 6.73 -2.17
N PRO A 12 -20.96 5.49 -1.95
CA PRO A 12 -19.59 5.22 -1.49
C PRO A 12 -18.51 5.51 -2.54
N ARG A 13 -18.89 5.94 -3.75
CA ARG A 13 -17.95 6.33 -4.81
C ARG A 13 -17.69 7.82 -4.84
N ILE A 14 -18.55 8.63 -4.22
CA ILE A 14 -18.39 10.09 -4.21
C ILE A 14 -17.34 10.46 -3.16
N GLY A 15 -16.22 10.99 -3.67
CA GLY A 15 -15.09 11.42 -2.87
C GLY A 15 -14.98 12.94 -2.71
N THR A 16 -13.81 13.38 -2.28
CA THR A 16 -13.42 14.80 -2.30
C THR A 16 -13.22 15.29 -3.75
N PRO A 17 -13.09 16.60 -3.98
CA PRO A 17 -12.73 17.15 -5.30
C PRO A 17 -11.43 16.56 -5.87
N ASP A 18 -10.52 16.08 -5.00
CA ASP A 18 -9.28 15.41 -5.37
C ASP A 18 -9.49 13.91 -5.67
N GLY A 19 -10.72 13.45 -5.89
CA GLY A 19 -11.02 12.06 -6.20
C GLY A 19 -10.77 11.07 -5.05
N LEU A 20 -10.52 11.55 -3.83
CA LEU A 20 -10.38 10.67 -2.65
C LEU A 20 -11.75 10.14 -2.25
N THR A 21 -12.06 8.92 -2.68
CA THR A 21 -13.25 8.18 -2.25
C THR A 21 -13.18 7.82 -0.77
N PRO A 22 -14.30 7.45 -0.12
CA PRO A 22 -14.30 6.89 1.23
C PRO A 22 -13.30 5.74 1.45
N LEU A 23 -12.99 4.95 0.41
CA LEU A 23 -11.98 3.89 0.50
C LEU A 23 -10.55 4.47 0.62
N HIS A 24 -10.25 5.60 0.00
CA HIS A 24 -8.98 6.30 0.24
C HIS A 24 -8.86 6.82 1.67
N ALA A 25 -9.98 7.22 2.29
CA ALA A 25 -10.01 7.68 3.67
C ALA A 25 -9.76 6.57 4.70
N ILE A 26 -9.82 5.28 4.30
CA ILE A 26 -9.34 4.16 5.13
C ILE A 26 -7.85 4.30 5.41
N ALA A 27 -7.09 4.87 4.47
CA ALA A 27 -5.68 5.18 4.60
C ALA A 27 -5.49 6.66 4.93
N ALA A 28 -5.91 7.05 6.13
CA ALA A 28 -5.80 8.44 6.59
C ALA A 28 -4.42 8.69 7.19
N TYR A 29 -3.78 9.80 6.86
CA TYR A 29 -2.57 10.26 7.57
C TYR A 29 -2.95 10.90 8.92
N PRO A 30 -2.21 10.67 10.02
CA PRO A 30 -0.94 9.92 10.14
C PRO A 30 -1.10 8.42 10.48
N GLY A 31 -2.13 7.77 9.96
CA GLY A 31 -2.59 6.44 10.32
C GLY A 31 -3.96 6.51 10.98
N GLY A 32 -4.86 5.63 10.58
CA GLY A 32 -6.20 5.50 11.13
C GLY A 32 -6.16 5.30 12.63
N ARG A 33 -7.04 6.02 13.34
CA ARG A 33 -7.19 5.91 14.80
C ARG A 33 -7.97 4.65 15.23
N GLU A 34 -8.48 3.92 14.26
CA GLU A 34 -9.38 2.79 14.48
C GLU A 34 -8.58 1.48 14.59
N PRO A 35 -9.00 0.57 15.48
CA PRO A 35 -8.41 -0.77 15.55
C PRO A 35 -8.50 -1.53 14.21
N ASP A 36 -7.49 -2.34 13.88
CA ASP A 36 -7.38 -3.09 12.61
C ASP A 36 -8.67 -3.82 12.19
N ASN A 37 -9.39 -4.42 13.14
CA ASN A 37 -10.64 -5.14 12.87
C ASN A 37 -11.77 -4.21 12.44
N GLN A 38 -11.83 -3.00 13.01
CA GLN A 38 -12.81 -1.99 12.65
C GLN A 38 -12.47 -1.37 11.29
N THR A 39 -11.19 -1.08 11.04
CA THR A 39 -10.71 -0.62 9.73
C THR A 39 -11.04 -1.61 8.62
N ALA A 40 -10.82 -2.91 8.85
CA ALA A 40 -11.22 -3.97 7.92
C ALA A 40 -12.74 -4.02 7.69
N ALA A 41 -13.55 -3.87 8.75
CA ALA A 41 -15.00 -3.82 8.62
C ALA A 41 -15.48 -2.59 7.83
N LEU A 42 -14.85 -1.43 8.02
CA LEU A 42 -15.16 -0.22 7.25
C LEU A 42 -14.87 -0.40 5.77
N ALA A 43 -13.69 -0.90 5.41
CA ALA A 43 -13.32 -1.19 4.02
C ALA A 43 -14.31 -2.17 3.37
N GLN A 44 -14.65 -3.26 4.07
CA GLN A 44 -15.61 -4.24 3.57
C GLN A 44 -17.01 -3.65 3.37
N MET A 45 -17.49 -2.82 4.31
CA MET A 45 -18.80 -2.16 4.17
C MET A 45 -18.84 -1.25 2.94
N LEU A 46 -17.79 -0.47 2.70
CA LEU A 46 -17.70 0.41 1.54
C LEU A 46 -17.71 -0.36 0.22
N VAL A 47 -16.90 -1.42 0.11
CA VAL A 47 -16.89 -2.29 -1.10
C VAL A 47 -18.25 -2.97 -1.29
N THR A 48 -18.86 -3.49 -0.21
CA THR A 48 -20.18 -4.14 -0.28
C THR A 48 -21.28 -3.18 -0.73
N ALA A 49 -21.16 -1.90 -0.39
CA ALA A 49 -22.09 -0.85 -0.82
C ALA A 49 -21.82 -0.35 -2.26
N GLY A 50 -20.83 -0.92 -2.98
CA GLY A 50 -20.50 -0.54 -4.35
C GLY A 50 -19.35 0.46 -4.48
N GLY A 51 -18.59 0.70 -3.40
CA GLY A 51 -17.36 1.48 -3.46
C GLY A 51 -16.30 0.76 -4.30
N ASP A 52 -15.62 1.52 -5.16
CA ASP A 52 -14.56 0.98 -6.02
C ASP A 52 -13.22 0.90 -5.28
N ILE A 53 -12.76 -0.32 -4.99
CA ILE A 53 -11.49 -0.61 -4.31
C ILE A 53 -10.26 -0.25 -5.14
N HIS A 54 -10.44 0.00 -6.43
CA HIS A 54 -9.40 0.40 -7.39
C HIS A 54 -9.59 1.83 -7.90
N ALA A 55 -10.48 2.62 -7.31
CA ALA A 55 -10.65 4.03 -7.65
C ALA A 55 -9.30 4.76 -7.56
N VAL A 56 -9.02 5.65 -8.49
CA VAL A 56 -7.78 6.43 -8.50
C VAL A 56 -8.01 7.86 -8.03
N SER A 57 -7.19 8.32 -7.10
CA SER A 57 -7.23 9.71 -6.63
C SER A 57 -6.61 10.69 -7.64
N GLN A 58 -6.83 11.97 -7.41
CA GLN A 58 -6.11 13.06 -8.04
C GLN A 58 -5.23 13.78 -7.00
N PRO A 59 -4.14 14.42 -7.42
CA PRO A 59 -3.58 14.40 -8.78
C PRO A 59 -2.70 13.16 -9.07
N TYR A 60 -2.43 12.32 -8.07
CA TYR A 60 -1.37 11.29 -8.18
C TYR A 60 -1.83 9.92 -8.69
N GLY A 61 -3.12 9.73 -8.96
CA GLY A 61 -3.64 8.48 -9.50
C GLY A 61 -3.51 7.30 -8.54
N TRP A 62 -3.40 7.53 -7.23
CA TRP A 62 -3.20 6.45 -6.27
C TRP A 62 -4.51 5.71 -6.03
N THR A 63 -4.44 4.39 -5.97
CA THR A 63 -5.53 3.57 -5.41
C THR A 63 -5.59 3.70 -3.89
N PRO A 64 -6.68 3.27 -3.23
CA PRO A 64 -6.74 3.18 -1.77
C PRO A 64 -5.53 2.43 -1.18
N LEU A 65 -5.12 1.31 -1.79
CA LEU A 65 -3.97 0.53 -1.32
C LEU A 65 -2.66 1.32 -1.48
N GLN A 66 -2.46 1.97 -2.62
CA GLN A 66 -1.25 2.77 -2.87
C GLN A 66 -1.13 3.93 -1.88
N ARG A 67 -2.24 4.59 -1.55
CA ARG A 67 -2.29 5.59 -0.47
C ARG A 67 -1.92 4.98 0.88
N ALA A 68 -2.40 3.78 1.20
CA ALA A 68 -2.06 3.08 2.45
C ALA A 68 -0.58 2.71 2.56
N LEU A 69 0.06 2.37 1.43
CA LEU A 69 1.50 2.11 1.40
C LEU A 69 2.31 3.36 1.76
N MET A 70 1.85 4.54 1.34
CA MET A 70 2.53 5.81 1.59
C MET A 70 2.24 6.40 2.97
N GLU A 71 0.97 6.45 3.33
CA GLU A 71 0.50 7.27 4.45
C GLU A 71 -0.12 6.44 5.58
N GLY A 72 -0.45 5.17 5.30
CA GLY A 72 -1.13 4.29 6.22
C GLY A 72 -0.20 3.35 6.99
N THR A 73 -0.83 2.51 7.79
CA THR A 73 -0.27 1.46 8.63
C THR A 73 -0.37 0.10 7.94
N ALA A 74 0.36 -0.90 8.44
CA ALA A 74 0.20 -2.28 8.00
C ALA A 74 -1.22 -2.83 8.29
N GLY A 75 -1.94 -2.29 9.27
CA GLY A 75 -3.34 -2.64 9.56
C GLY A 75 -4.27 -2.18 8.43
N GLU A 76 -4.13 -0.94 7.97
CA GLU A 76 -4.91 -0.37 6.87
C GLU A 76 -4.59 -1.03 5.52
N VAL A 77 -3.31 -1.33 5.26
CA VAL A 77 -2.90 -2.15 4.12
C VAL A 77 -3.60 -3.50 4.16
N GLY A 78 -3.58 -4.19 5.30
CA GLY A 78 -4.27 -5.46 5.48
C GLY A 78 -5.80 -5.37 5.31
N ALA A 79 -6.42 -4.27 5.75
CA ALA A 79 -7.86 -4.02 5.60
C ALA A 79 -8.26 -3.90 4.12
N LEU A 80 -7.50 -3.12 3.35
CA LEU A 80 -7.77 -2.92 1.92
C LEU A 80 -7.49 -4.18 1.09
N LEU A 81 -6.41 -4.91 1.41
CA LEU A 81 -6.11 -6.20 0.79
C LEU A 81 -7.22 -7.22 1.06
N ARG A 82 -7.72 -7.30 2.29
CA ARG A 82 -8.87 -8.15 2.64
C ARG A 82 -10.14 -7.77 1.89
N ALA A 83 -10.33 -6.49 1.61
CA ALA A 83 -11.47 -5.98 0.84
C ALA A 83 -11.31 -6.17 -0.68
N GLY A 84 -10.20 -6.76 -1.15
CA GLY A 84 -9.99 -7.12 -2.56
C GLY A 84 -9.05 -6.19 -3.34
N ALA A 85 -8.28 -5.33 -2.68
CA ALA A 85 -7.27 -4.55 -3.37
C ALA A 85 -6.18 -5.44 -3.97
N ASP A 86 -5.68 -5.10 -5.16
CA ASP A 86 -4.65 -5.88 -5.85
C ASP A 86 -3.25 -5.56 -5.25
N PRO A 87 -2.58 -6.52 -4.60
CA PRO A 87 -1.26 -6.32 -4.01
C PRO A 87 -0.13 -6.12 -5.02
N ASN A 88 -0.40 -6.32 -6.32
CA ASN A 88 0.59 -6.26 -7.39
C ASN A 88 0.38 -5.07 -8.34
N ALA A 89 -0.68 -4.27 -8.15
CA ALA A 89 -1.00 -3.16 -9.04
C ALA A 89 0.11 -2.07 -8.98
N PRO A 90 0.85 -1.83 -10.08
CA PRO A 90 1.94 -0.87 -10.07
C PRO A 90 1.43 0.57 -9.97
N PHE A 91 2.29 1.46 -9.48
CA PHE A 91 2.03 2.89 -9.49
C PHE A 91 2.01 3.41 -10.93
N GLY A 92 0.94 4.11 -11.32
CA GLY A 92 0.76 4.61 -12.68
C GLY A 92 1.57 5.87 -12.99
N GLU A 93 1.47 6.35 -14.23
CA GLU A 93 2.14 7.58 -14.70
C GLU A 93 1.85 8.82 -13.84
N GLN A 94 0.62 8.94 -13.32
CA GLN A 94 0.20 10.07 -12.49
C GLN A 94 0.95 10.14 -11.14
N SER A 95 1.60 9.05 -10.72
CA SER A 95 2.34 9.02 -9.45
C SER A 95 3.66 9.80 -9.47
N GLN A 96 4.06 10.35 -10.61
CA GLN A 96 5.22 11.23 -10.71
C GLN A 96 4.99 12.59 -10.01
N PRO A 97 6.05 13.24 -9.49
CA PRO A 97 7.44 12.74 -9.41
C PRO A 97 7.74 11.78 -8.24
N TRP A 98 6.77 11.39 -7.41
CA TRP A 98 7.02 10.52 -6.24
C TRP A 98 7.57 9.16 -6.64
N PHE A 99 7.02 8.56 -7.68
CA PHE A 99 7.47 7.26 -8.18
C PHE A 99 7.74 7.31 -9.66
N THR A 100 8.77 6.56 -10.05
CA THR A 100 8.88 6.09 -11.43
C THR A 100 7.62 5.32 -11.77
N PRO A 101 6.98 5.59 -12.92
CA PRO A 101 5.87 4.80 -13.39
C PRO A 101 6.25 3.31 -13.41
N GLY A 102 5.34 2.46 -12.95
CA GLY A 102 5.53 1.02 -12.94
C GLY A 102 6.12 0.47 -11.64
N ARG A 103 6.45 1.34 -10.68
CA ARG A 103 6.96 0.92 -9.36
C ARG A 103 5.97 -0.05 -8.71
N LEU A 104 6.47 -1.18 -8.21
CA LEU A 104 5.65 -2.22 -7.60
C LEU A 104 5.34 -1.90 -6.13
N PRO A 105 4.18 -2.33 -5.60
CA PRO A 105 3.84 -2.19 -4.18
C PRO A 105 4.93 -2.68 -3.21
N LEU A 106 5.55 -3.83 -3.49
CA LEU A 106 6.65 -4.36 -2.65
C LEU A 106 7.90 -3.48 -2.67
N GLN A 107 8.20 -2.81 -3.80
CA GLN A 107 9.34 -1.88 -3.87
C GLN A 107 9.07 -0.62 -3.04
N VAL A 108 7.82 -0.14 -3.01
CA VAL A 108 7.43 1.03 -2.20
C VAL A 108 7.37 0.68 -0.70
N ALA A 109 6.91 -0.52 -0.35
CA ALA A 109 6.79 -0.97 1.03
C ALA A 109 8.13 -1.31 1.71
N GLY A 110 9.25 -1.32 0.99
CA GLY A 110 10.51 -1.93 1.46
C GLY A 110 11.05 -1.42 2.80
N ALA A 111 10.86 -0.15 3.12
CA ALA A 111 11.25 0.43 4.41
C ALA A 111 10.28 0.12 5.56
N ASP A 112 9.20 -0.63 5.31
CA ASP A 112 8.22 -1.07 6.31
C ASP A 112 7.97 -2.59 6.19
N PRO A 113 8.72 -3.41 6.95
CA PRO A 113 8.58 -4.87 6.94
C PRO A 113 7.18 -5.36 7.29
N ALA A 114 6.41 -4.59 8.07
CA ALA A 114 5.05 -4.97 8.40
C ALA A 114 4.13 -4.84 7.18
N LYS A 115 4.28 -3.77 6.37
CA LYS A 115 3.59 -3.64 5.08
C LYS A 115 4.04 -4.71 4.07
N VAL A 116 5.35 -4.98 3.98
CA VAL A 116 5.87 -6.07 3.12
C VAL A 116 5.22 -7.40 3.49
N ARG A 117 5.19 -7.75 4.77
CA ARG A 117 4.55 -8.98 5.24
C ARG A 117 3.07 -9.03 4.88
N ARG A 118 2.32 -7.94 5.04
CA ARG A 118 0.90 -7.87 4.64
C ARG A 118 0.72 -8.08 3.14
N LEU A 119 1.53 -7.44 2.31
CA LEU A 119 1.51 -7.65 0.87
C LEU A 119 1.75 -9.13 0.52
N LEU A 120 2.77 -9.76 1.12
CA LEU A 120 3.06 -11.18 0.91
C LEU A 120 1.93 -12.11 1.38
N ASP A 121 1.34 -11.84 2.56
CA ASP A 121 0.22 -12.62 3.13
C ASP A 121 -1.00 -12.64 2.19
N TYR A 122 -1.17 -11.63 1.34
CA TYR A 122 -2.28 -11.49 0.40
C TYR A 122 -1.88 -11.71 -1.07
N GLY A 123 -0.71 -12.30 -1.35
CA GLY A 123 -0.34 -12.73 -2.70
C GLY A 123 0.42 -11.71 -3.53
N ALA A 124 1.10 -10.74 -2.90
CA ALA A 124 2.14 -9.99 -3.60
C ALA A 124 3.24 -10.92 -4.08
N ARG A 125 3.76 -10.64 -5.28
CA ARG A 125 4.74 -11.45 -5.99
C ARG A 125 6.12 -10.78 -6.03
N PRO A 126 7.11 -11.26 -5.25
CA PRO A 126 8.48 -10.73 -5.25
C PRO A 126 9.24 -10.95 -6.56
N ASP A 127 8.81 -11.91 -7.37
CA ASP A 127 9.40 -12.26 -8.66
C ASP A 127 8.94 -11.35 -9.82
N LEU A 128 8.03 -10.41 -9.55
CA LEU A 128 7.64 -9.41 -10.53
C LEU A 128 8.76 -8.43 -10.83
N ARG A 129 8.68 -7.89 -12.06
CA ARG A 129 9.53 -6.83 -12.56
C ARG A 129 8.73 -5.57 -12.78
N ASP A 130 9.30 -4.44 -12.42
CA ASP A 130 8.71 -3.14 -12.72
C ASP A 130 8.84 -2.80 -14.22
N MET A 131 8.31 -1.65 -14.64
CA MET A 131 8.37 -1.22 -16.05
C MET A 131 9.80 -0.93 -16.55
N GLN A 132 10.79 -0.89 -15.66
CA GLN A 132 12.21 -0.73 -16.00
C GLN A 132 12.96 -2.08 -15.99
N ASP A 133 12.24 -3.20 -15.96
CA ASP A 133 12.78 -4.56 -15.82
C ASP A 133 13.48 -4.82 -14.47
N GLY A 134 13.32 -3.91 -13.50
CA GLY A 134 13.89 -4.00 -12.17
C GLY A 134 13.16 -5.00 -11.28
N THR A 135 13.92 -5.85 -10.58
CA THR A 135 13.35 -6.80 -9.59
C THR A 135 13.04 -6.10 -8.27
N VAL A 136 12.14 -6.67 -7.46
CA VAL A 136 11.87 -6.16 -6.11
C VAL A 136 13.14 -6.18 -5.23
N ASN A 137 13.85 -7.31 -5.19
CA ASN A 137 15.07 -7.45 -4.38
C ASN A 137 16.18 -6.50 -4.83
N GLY A 138 16.48 -6.47 -6.13
CA GLY A 138 17.54 -5.60 -6.66
C GLY A 138 17.28 -4.13 -6.36
N TYR A 139 16.02 -3.68 -6.50
CA TYR A 139 15.66 -2.31 -6.14
C TYR A 139 15.89 -2.02 -4.64
N LEU A 140 15.48 -2.92 -3.75
CA LEU A 140 15.67 -2.72 -2.31
C LEU A 140 17.14 -2.82 -1.88
N GLU A 141 17.94 -3.66 -2.54
CA GLU A 141 19.40 -3.72 -2.36
C GLU A 141 20.08 -2.42 -2.78
N ASP A 142 19.66 -1.82 -3.90
CA ASP A 142 20.15 -0.51 -4.36
C ASP A 142 19.74 0.62 -3.40
N VAL A 143 18.52 0.57 -2.84
CA VAL A 143 18.08 1.51 -1.79
C VAL A 143 18.96 1.35 -0.56
N LEU A 144 19.12 0.13 -0.05
CA LEU A 144 19.94 -0.17 1.13
C LEU A 144 21.39 0.31 0.93
N ALA A 145 22.00 0.05 -0.22
CA ALA A 145 23.35 0.48 -0.54
C ALA A 145 23.49 2.02 -0.50
N ARG A 146 22.48 2.77 -0.97
CA ARG A 146 22.48 4.24 -0.90
C ARG A 146 22.39 4.76 0.54
N HIS A 147 21.55 4.15 1.37
CA HIS A 147 21.45 4.50 2.79
C HIS A 147 22.76 4.23 3.54
N MET A 148 23.37 3.05 3.31
CA MET A 148 24.68 2.70 3.89
C MET A 148 25.78 3.67 3.42
N ALA A 149 25.80 4.06 2.15
CA ALA A 149 26.77 5.01 1.61
C ALA A 149 26.59 6.44 2.14
N ALA A 150 25.37 6.82 2.51
CA ALA A 150 25.08 8.13 3.11
C ALA A 150 25.65 8.26 4.53
N ASN A 151 25.98 7.13 5.20
CA ASN A 151 26.62 7.05 6.51
C ASN A 151 25.96 7.97 7.56
N LEU A 152 24.63 7.89 7.65
CA LEU A 152 23.84 8.61 8.64
C LEU A 152 23.74 7.75 9.90
N ASP A 153 24.28 8.24 11.01
CA ASP A 153 24.40 7.48 12.28
C ASP A 153 23.05 7.03 12.89
N ASP A 154 21.91 7.57 12.43
CA ASP A 154 20.55 7.27 12.91
C ASP A 154 19.60 6.89 11.74
N ASP A 155 20.12 6.20 10.73
CA ASP A 155 19.30 5.72 9.61
C ASP A 155 18.41 4.54 10.04
N ARG A 156 17.17 4.87 10.40
CA ARG A 156 16.16 3.89 10.83
C ARG A 156 15.68 2.98 9.70
N ASP A 157 15.99 3.29 8.45
CA ASP A 157 15.53 2.52 7.30
C ASP A 157 16.43 1.32 7.00
N ILE A 158 17.72 1.36 7.38
CA ILE A 158 18.66 0.26 7.15
C ILE A 158 18.16 -1.06 7.76
N PRO A 159 17.85 -1.16 9.07
CA PRO A 159 17.38 -2.42 9.65
C PRO A 159 16.03 -2.88 9.07
N ALA A 160 15.19 -1.92 8.69
CA ALA A 160 13.90 -2.20 8.07
C ALA A 160 14.07 -2.81 6.68
N LEU A 161 14.93 -2.23 5.84
CA LEU A 161 15.26 -2.75 4.51
C LEU A 161 15.87 -4.14 4.58
N GLU A 162 16.80 -4.38 5.52
CA GLU A 162 17.37 -5.71 5.75
C GLU A 162 16.31 -6.75 6.12
N THR A 163 15.38 -6.37 7.01
CA THR A 163 14.27 -7.24 7.42
C THR A 163 13.34 -7.55 6.24
N SER A 164 12.99 -6.54 5.44
CA SER A 164 12.17 -6.73 4.23
C SER A 164 12.87 -7.62 3.21
N LEU A 165 14.16 -7.44 2.98
CA LEU A 165 14.95 -8.31 2.10
C LEU A 165 14.98 -9.76 2.59
N ALA A 166 15.10 -9.98 3.90
CA ALA A 166 15.00 -11.33 4.47
C ALA A 166 13.62 -11.97 4.19
N LEU A 167 12.53 -11.22 4.42
CA LEU A 167 11.17 -11.69 4.11
C LEU A 167 10.98 -12.09 2.64
N LEU A 168 11.57 -11.33 1.72
CA LEU A 168 11.48 -11.59 0.28
C LEU A 168 12.36 -12.76 -0.16
N ARG A 169 13.54 -12.94 0.44
CA ARG A 169 14.44 -14.08 0.15
C ARG A 169 13.87 -15.41 0.65
N ASP A 170 13.11 -15.38 1.74
CA ASP A 170 12.43 -16.55 2.29
C ASP A 170 11.13 -16.92 1.54
N TRP A 171 10.77 -16.16 0.49
CA TRP A 171 9.58 -16.40 -0.34
C TRP A 171 9.87 -17.30 -1.56
N PRO A 172 8.95 -18.21 -1.95
CA PRO A 172 7.73 -18.58 -1.22
C PRO A 172 8.09 -19.43 0.00
N LYS A 173 7.30 -19.35 1.08
CA LYS A 173 7.36 -20.35 2.15
C LYS A 173 7.02 -21.70 1.54
N ARG A 174 8.04 -22.46 1.13
CA ARG A 174 7.90 -23.86 0.75
C ARG A 174 7.62 -24.60 2.07
N SER A 175 6.34 -24.87 2.33
CA SER A 175 5.93 -25.90 3.29
C SER A 175 6.37 -27.26 2.82
#